data_AF-A0AAD9JTE6-F1
#
_entry.id   AF-A0AAD9JTE6-F1
#
_cell.length_a   1.000
_cell.length_b   1.000
_cell.length_c   1.000
_cell.angle_alpha   90.00
_cell.angle_beta   90.00
_cell.angle_gamma   90.00
#
_symmetry.space_group_name_H-M   'P 1'
#
loop_
_entity.id
_entity.type
_entity.pdbx_description
1 polymer ?
#
loop_
_entity_poly.entity_id
_entity_poly.type
_entity_poly.pdbx_seq_one_letter_code
_entity_poly.pdbx_strand_id
1 'polypeptide(L)'
;MCVCMYVCMYVCMYVCMYVCMYVCMYVCMYVCMYVCMYVCMYVCMYVCMYVCMYVCMYVCMYVCMYVCMYVCMYVCMYVCMYVCMYVCMYVCMYVCIYVSMYVCMYVCLYVCIYVCKMSTCIYNYCISNCKDEHV
;
A
#
# COMPACT_ATOMS: atom_id res chain seq x y z
N MET A 1 -5.53 68.27 -67.43
CA MET A 1 -4.55 68.34 -66.33
C MET A 1 -5.24 68.34 -64.95
N CYS A 2 -6.07 69.34 -64.62
CA CYS A 2 -6.66 69.49 -63.29
C CYS A 2 -7.66 68.37 -62.89
N VAL A 3 -8.54 67.94 -63.82
CA VAL A 3 -9.53 66.88 -63.55
C VAL A 3 -8.86 65.53 -63.32
N CYS A 4 -7.83 65.20 -64.11
CA CYS A 4 -7.10 63.94 -63.99
C CYS A 4 -6.38 63.82 -62.63
N MET A 5 -5.77 64.92 -62.16
CA MET A 5 -5.12 64.98 -60.84
C MET A 5 -6.12 64.84 -59.69
N TYR A 6 -7.29 65.46 -59.81
CA TYR A 6 -8.34 65.38 -58.80
C TYR A 6 -8.92 63.96 -58.69
N VAL A 7 -9.21 63.32 -59.83
CA VAL A 7 -9.70 61.95 -59.87
C VAL A 7 -8.66 60.96 -59.33
N CYS A 8 -7.38 61.09 -59.72
CA CYS A 8 -6.32 60.24 -59.18
C CYS A 8 -6.16 60.39 -57.66
N MET A 9 -6.17 61.62 -57.13
CA MET A 9 -6.09 61.86 -55.69
C MET A 9 -7.29 61.27 -54.95
N TYR A 10 -8.50 61.46 -55.47
CA TYR A 10 -9.71 60.96 -54.83
C TYR A 10 -9.75 59.42 -54.82
N VAL A 11 -9.42 58.78 -55.94
CA VAL A 11 -9.35 57.32 -56.04
C VAL A 11 -8.25 56.76 -55.14
N CYS A 12 -7.05 57.32 -55.14
CA CYS A 12 -5.98 56.88 -54.25
C CYS A 12 -6.36 57.02 -52.77
N MET A 13 -6.95 58.15 -52.37
CA MET A 13 -7.38 58.36 -50.99
C MET A 13 -8.48 57.38 -50.59
N TYR A 14 -9.48 57.19 -51.45
CA TYR A 14 -10.60 56.31 -51.15
C TYR A 14 -10.15 54.84 -51.09
N VAL A 15 -9.32 54.39 -52.04
CA VAL A 15 -8.79 53.02 -52.06
C VAL A 15 -7.86 52.80 -50.86
N CYS A 16 -6.93 53.72 -50.57
CA CYS A 16 -6.06 53.58 -49.40
C CYS A 16 -6.85 53.54 -48.10
N MET A 17 -7.81 54.44 -47.91
CA MET A 17 -8.63 54.48 -46.69
C MET A 17 -9.48 53.21 -46.56
N TYR A 18 -10.14 52.79 -47.64
CA TYR A 18 -11.01 51.62 -47.60
C TYR A 18 -10.20 50.34 -47.38
N VAL A 19 -9.11 50.15 -48.13
CA VAL A 19 -8.24 48.97 -47.99
C VAL A 19 -7.58 48.95 -46.61
N CYS A 20 -7.00 50.06 -46.14
CA CYS A 20 -6.40 50.09 -44.80
C CYS A 20 -7.43 49.82 -43.71
N MET A 21 -8.61 50.45 -43.75
CA MET A 21 -9.65 50.23 -42.74
C MET A 21 -10.17 48.79 -42.78
N TYR A 22 -10.48 48.27 -43.97
CA TYR A 22 -11.06 46.94 -44.09
C TYR A 22 -10.03 45.86 -43.75
N VAL A 23 -8.80 45.95 -44.26
CA VAL A 23 -7.74 44.98 -43.96
C VAL A 23 -7.35 45.06 -42.50
N CYS A 24 -7.12 46.25 -41.93
CA CYS A 24 -6.78 46.35 -40.51
C CYS A 24 -7.92 45.84 -39.62
N MET A 25 -9.17 46.24 -39.86
CA MET A 25 -10.29 45.75 -39.05
C MET A 25 -10.49 44.25 -39.19
N TYR A 26 -10.50 43.74 -40.41
CA TYR A 26 -10.80 42.32 -40.63
C TYR A 26 -9.65 41.44 -40.17
N VAL A 27 -8.39 41.79 -40.48
CA VAL A 27 -7.23 41.02 -40.04
C VAL A 27 -7.07 41.12 -38.52
N CYS A 28 -7.14 42.31 -37.92
CA CYS A 28 -7.01 42.42 -36.46
C CYS A 28 -8.16 41.70 -35.75
N MET A 29 -9.42 41.91 -36.15
CA MET A 29 -10.54 41.25 -35.49
C MET A 29 -10.50 39.74 -35.69
N TYR A 30 -10.26 39.26 -36.91
CA TYR A 30 -10.29 37.83 -37.19
C TYR A 30 -9.09 37.12 -36.57
N VAL A 31 -7.88 37.67 -36.70
CA VAL A 31 -6.68 37.08 -36.10
C VAL A 31 -6.75 37.15 -34.58
N CYS A 32 -7.09 38.30 -33.99
CA CYS A 32 -7.19 38.38 -32.52
C CYS A 32 -8.30 37.47 -31.99
N MET A 33 -9.51 37.50 -32.56
CA MET A 33 -10.59 36.65 -32.07
C MET A 33 -10.29 35.18 -32.27
N TYR A 34 -9.82 34.78 -33.45
CA TYR A 34 -9.59 33.37 -33.75
C TYR A 34 -8.39 32.83 -33.00
N VAL A 35 -7.26 33.56 -32.96
CA VAL A 35 -6.07 33.12 -32.21
C VAL A 35 -6.35 33.14 -30.73
N CYS A 36 -6.94 34.21 -30.16
CA CYS A 36 -7.23 34.24 -28.73
C CYS A 36 -8.25 33.16 -28.34
N MET A 37 -9.37 33.03 -29.07
CA MET A 37 -10.37 32.01 -28.72
C MET A 37 -9.82 30.60 -28.91
N TYR A 38 -9.17 30.31 -30.04
CA TYR A 38 -8.71 28.97 -30.33
C TYR A 38 -7.53 28.58 -29.43
N VAL A 39 -6.53 29.46 -29.25
CA VAL A 39 -5.40 29.18 -28.36
C VAL A 39 -5.86 29.12 -26.91
N CYS A 40 -6.67 30.06 -26.42
CA CYS A 40 -7.14 29.98 -25.04
C CYS A 40 -8.02 28.74 -24.82
N MET A 41 -9.00 28.47 -25.69
CA MET A 41 -9.87 27.29 -25.51
C MET A 41 -9.08 26.00 -25.63
N TYR A 42 -8.22 25.86 -26.63
CA TYR A 42 -7.47 24.63 -26.84
C TYR A 42 -6.41 24.42 -25.78
N VAL A 43 -5.62 25.44 -25.44
CA VAL A 43 -4.61 25.34 -24.39
C VAL A 43 -5.25 25.14 -23.03
N CYS A 44 -6.28 25.92 -22.66
CA CYS A 44 -6.95 25.73 -21.38
C CYS A 44 -7.61 24.35 -21.31
N MET A 45 -8.40 23.95 -22.30
CA MET A 45 -9.07 22.64 -22.26
C MET A 45 -8.07 21.50 -22.28
N TYR A 46 -7.08 21.53 -23.17
CA TYR A 46 -6.14 20.42 -23.32
C TYR A 46 -5.19 20.34 -22.12
N VAL A 47 -4.63 21.46 -21.66
CA VAL A 47 -3.74 21.47 -20.50
C VAL A 47 -4.52 21.14 -19.24
N CYS A 48 -5.70 21.73 -19.00
CA CYS A 48 -6.49 21.39 -17.82
C CYS A 48 -6.93 19.93 -17.85
N MET A 49 -7.49 19.43 -18.96
CA MET A 49 -7.92 18.03 -19.05
C MET A 49 -6.74 17.07 -18.91
N TYR A 50 -5.63 17.32 -19.61
CA TYR A 50 -4.47 16.43 -19.57
C TYR A 50 -3.80 16.46 -18.20
N VAL A 51 -3.55 17.64 -17.63
CA VAL A 51 -2.93 17.76 -16.31
C VAL A 51 -3.87 17.19 -15.24
N CYS A 52 -5.15 17.54 -15.23
CA CYS A 52 -6.09 17.00 -14.24
C CYS A 52 -6.22 15.48 -14.38
N MET A 53 -6.45 14.95 -15.58
CA MET A 53 -6.62 13.51 -15.77
C MET A 53 -5.33 12.75 -15.46
N TYR A 54 -4.19 13.22 -15.96
CA TYR A 54 -2.92 12.53 -15.78
C TYR A 54 -2.44 12.62 -14.34
N VAL A 55 -2.47 13.80 -13.72
CA VAL A 55 -2.06 13.97 -12.32
C VAL A 55 -3.03 13.24 -11.40
N CYS A 56 -4.34 13.37 -11.57
CA CYS A 56 -5.29 12.66 -10.72
C CYS A 56 -5.16 11.14 -10.89
N MET A 57 -5.14 10.62 -12.13
CA MET A 57 -5.03 9.18 -12.36
C MET A 57 -3.69 8.65 -11.85
N TYR A 58 -2.59 9.32 -12.16
CA TYR A 58 -1.26 8.83 -11.78
C TYR A 58 -1.07 8.93 -10.28
N VAL A 59 -1.39 10.06 -9.65
CA VAL A 59 -1.25 10.23 -8.20
C VAL A 59 -2.21 9.29 -7.47
N CYS A 60 -3.50 9.22 -7.85
CA CYS A 60 -4.43 8.31 -7.18
C CYS A 60 -4.01 6.86 -7.37
N MET A 61 -3.70 6.40 -8.59
CA MET A 61 -3.29 5.01 -8.82
C MET A 61 -1.99 4.69 -8.11
N TYR A 62 -0.98 5.54 -8.20
CA TYR A 62 0.33 5.28 -7.62
C TYR A 62 0.27 5.32 -6.09
N VAL A 63 -0.38 6.34 -5.50
CA VAL A 63 -0.54 6.44 -4.06
C VAL A 63 -1.42 5.31 -3.54
N CYS A 64 -2.57 5.02 -4.15
CA CYS A 64 -3.43 3.92 -3.70
C CYS A 64 -2.70 2.58 -3.84
N MET A 65 -2.10 2.27 -4.99
CA MET A 65 -1.39 1.00 -5.18
C MET A 65 -0.21 0.86 -4.24
N TYR A 66 0.62 1.90 -4.11
CA TYR A 66 1.81 1.84 -3.26
C TYR A 66 1.43 1.77 -1.79
N VAL A 67 0.52 2.63 -1.32
CA VAL A 67 0.07 2.60 0.09
C VAL A 67 -0.65 1.30 0.39
N CYS A 68 -1.61 0.86 -0.44
CA CYS A 68 -2.31 -0.40 -0.19
C CYS A 68 -1.36 -1.59 -0.24
N MET A 69 -0.50 -1.72 -1.26
CA MET A 69 0.42 -2.85 -1.35
C MET A 69 1.44 -2.83 -0.23
N TYR A 70 2.04 -1.68 0.07
CA TYR A 70 3.08 -1.59 1.08
C TYR A 70 2.51 -1.80 2.48
N VAL A 71 1.39 -1.13 2.81
CA VAL A 71 0.73 -1.29 4.11
C VAL A 71 0.20 -2.71 4.26
N CYS A 72 -0.52 -3.26 3.27
CA CYS A 72 -1.03 -4.63 3.37
C CYS A 72 0.12 -5.64 3.46
N MET A 73 1.13 -5.58 2.59
CA MET A 73 2.25 -6.51 2.64
C MET A 73 3.03 -6.38 3.95
N TYR A 74 3.36 -5.17 4.37
CA TYR A 74 4.16 -4.98 5.57
C TYR A 74 3.38 -5.37 6.82
N VAL A 75 2.13 -4.92 6.96
CA VAL A 75 1.28 -5.29 8.11
C VAL A 75 0.99 -6.78 8.11
N CYS A 76 0.55 -7.37 6.99
CA CYS A 76 0.28 -8.80 6.95
C CYS A 76 1.54 -9.63 7.20
N MET A 77 2.67 -9.32 6.54
CA MET A 77 3.91 -10.08 6.75
C MET A 77 4.42 -9.92 8.17
N TYR A 78 4.45 -8.70 8.70
CA TYR A 78 5.00 -8.44 10.03
C TYR A 78 4.10 -9.03 11.11
N VAL A 79 2.79 -8.80 11.05
CA VAL A 79 1.83 -9.36 12.01
C VAL A 79 1.80 -10.88 11.91
N CYS A 80 1.67 -11.46 10.71
CA CYS A 80 1.65 -12.92 10.58
C CYS A 80 2.98 -13.53 11.02
N MET A 81 4.13 -13.01 10.59
CA MET A 81 5.42 -13.56 11.01
C MET A 81 5.63 -13.41 12.51
N TYR A 82 5.36 -12.25 13.08
CA TYR A 82 5.60 -12.00 14.50
C TYR A 82 4.63 -12.81 15.35
N VAL A 83 3.33 -12.80 15.05
CA VAL A 83 2.34 -13.57 15.80
C VAL A 83 2.59 -15.06 15.63
N CYS A 84 2.78 -15.58 14.41
CA CYS A 84 3.05 -17.00 14.20
C CYS A 84 4.35 -17.42 14.88
N MET A 85 5.45 -16.68 14.72
CA MET A 85 6.72 -17.05 15.35
C MET A 85 6.63 -16.97 16.86
N TYR A 86 6.06 -15.89 17.41
CA TYR A 86 6.00 -15.72 18.87
C TYR A 86 5.04 -16.72 19.50
N VAL A 87 3.84 -16.90 18.94
CA VAL A 87 2.86 -17.86 19.46
C VAL A 87 3.38 -19.28 19.29
N CYS A 88 3.86 -19.67 18.11
CA CYS A 88 4.37 -21.03 17.92
C CYS A 88 5.60 -21.28 18.79
N MET A 89 6.59 -20.39 18.85
CA MET A 89 7.77 -20.61 19.68
C MET A 89 7.41 -20.63 21.16
N TYR A 90 6.61 -19.67 21.63
CA TYR A 90 6.28 -19.59 23.05
C TYR A 90 5.39 -20.74 23.48
N VAL A 91 4.32 -21.04 22.73
CA VAL A 91 3.42 -22.16 23.06
C VAL A 91 4.16 -23.49 22.92
N CYS A 92 4.88 -23.74 21.83
CA CYS A 92 5.60 -25.00 21.69
C CYS A 92 6.67 -25.16 22.76
N MET A 93 7.51 -24.15 23.01
CA MET A 93 8.57 -24.27 24.03
C MET A 93 7.97 -24.41 25.42
N TYR A 94 6.99 -23.58 25.78
CA TYR A 94 6.41 -23.61 27.12
C TYR A 94 5.64 -24.90 27.35
N VAL A 95 4.79 -25.32 26.42
CA VAL A 95 4.04 -26.58 26.54
C VAL A 95 4.99 -27.77 26.54
N CYS A 96 5.94 -27.85 25.61
CA CYS A 96 6.89 -28.97 25.57
C CYS A 96 7.72 -29.07 26.84
N ILE A 97 8.28 -27.97 27.34
CA ILE A 97 9.12 -27.99 28.55
C ILE A 97 8.27 -28.28 29.77
N TYR A 98 7.12 -27.61 29.93
CA TYR A 98 6.29 -27.77 31.13
C TYR A 98 5.68 -29.17 31.19
N VAL A 99 5.14 -29.67 30.07
CA VAL A 99 4.56 -31.01 29.99
C VAL A 99 5.65 -32.07 30.16
N SER A 100 6.80 -31.96 29.48
CA SER A 100 7.88 -32.94 29.65
C SER A 100 8.41 -32.97 31.09
N MET A 101 8.65 -31.81 31.70
CA MET A 101 9.10 -31.74 33.09
C MET A 101 8.07 -32.33 34.05
N TYR A 102 6.79 -31.95 33.94
CA TYR A 102 5.75 -32.46 34.85
C TYR A 102 5.52 -33.95 34.66
N VAL A 103 5.43 -34.42 33.41
CA VAL A 103 5.23 -35.84 33.12
C VAL A 103 6.44 -36.63 33.59
N CYS A 104 7.66 -36.21 33.28
CA CYS A 104 8.87 -36.89 33.77
C CYS A 104 8.91 -36.91 35.30
N MET A 105 8.66 -35.79 35.98
CA MET A 105 8.66 -35.74 37.44
C MET A 105 7.59 -36.64 38.05
N TYR A 106 6.35 -36.61 37.55
CA TYR A 106 5.27 -37.45 38.04
C TYR A 106 5.54 -38.92 37.80
N VAL A 107 5.95 -39.30 36.59
CA VAL A 107 6.25 -40.69 36.25
C VAL A 107 7.42 -41.20 37.09
N CYS A 108 8.51 -40.43 37.21
CA CYS A 108 9.65 -40.79 38.04
C CYS A 108 9.23 -40.96 39.51
N LEU A 109 8.46 -40.03 40.08
CA LEU A 109 7.96 -40.15 41.46
C LEU A 109 7.06 -41.38 41.63
N TYR A 110 6.13 -41.62 40.72
CA TYR A 110 5.20 -42.75 40.81
C TYR A 110 5.93 -44.08 40.73
N VAL A 111 6.87 -44.21 39.79
CA VAL A 111 7.71 -45.39 39.64
C VAL A 111 8.58 -45.59 40.88
N CYS A 112 9.25 -44.54 41.38
CA CYS A 112 10.05 -44.62 42.61
C CYS A 112 9.22 -45.07 43.81
N ILE A 113 8.02 -44.52 44.01
CA ILE A 113 7.13 -44.90 45.12
C ILE A 113 6.65 -46.36 44.96
N TYR A 114 6.30 -46.79 43.75
CA TYR A 114 5.86 -48.17 43.50
C TYR A 114 6.99 -49.17 43.75
N VAL A 115 8.20 -48.87 43.28
CA VAL A 115 9.38 -49.70 43.49
C VAL A 115 9.75 -49.74 44.98
N CYS A 116 9.75 -48.59 45.67
CA CYS A 116 10.00 -48.53 47.12
C CYS A 116 8.94 -49.27 47.94
N LYS A 117 7.66 -49.25 47.52
CA LYS A 117 6.61 -50.06 48.14
C LYS A 117 6.85 -51.55 47.92
N MET A 118 7.21 -51.96 46.71
CA MET A 118 7.51 -53.37 46.43
C MET A 118 8.72 -53.86 47.21
N SER A 119 9.81 -53.07 47.28
CA SER A 119 10.99 -53.46 48.05
C SER A 119 10.73 -53.53 49.55
N THR A 120 9.93 -52.62 50.11
CA THR A 120 9.49 -52.72 51.52
C THR A 120 8.52 -53.87 51.76
N CYS A 121 7.61 -54.18 50.82
CA CYS A 121 6.76 -55.37 50.90
C CYS A 121 7.59 -56.67 50.85
N ILE A 122 8.60 -56.76 49.98
CA ILE A 122 9.50 -57.91 49.90
C ILE A 122 10.35 -58.01 51.17
N TYR A 123 10.88 -56.89 51.67
CA TYR A 123 11.65 -56.86 52.92
C TYR A 123 10.81 -57.30 54.14
N ASN A 124 9.55 -56.84 54.22
CA ASN A 124 8.62 -57.28 55.26
C ASN A 124 8.20 -58.75 55.09
N TYR A 125 8.03 -59.24 53.87
CA TYR A 125 7.75 -60.66 53.58
C TYR A 125 8.94 -61.56 53.94
N CYS A 126 10.17 -61.11 53.68
CA CYS A 126 11.38 -61.78 54.13
C CYS A 126 11.48 -61.79 55.66
N ILE A 127 11.16 -60.69 56.35
CA ILE A 127 11.13 -60.64 57.83
C ILE A 127 10.03 -61.52 58.42
N SER A 128 8.84 -61.61 57.80
CA SER A 128 7.78 -62.51 58.28
C SER A 128 8.17 -63.97 58.12
N ASN A 129 8.75 -64.34 56.97
CA ASN A 129 9.24 -65.71 56.77
C ASN A 129 10.41 -66.07 57.71
N CYS A 130 11.28 -65.13 58.06
CA CYS A 130 12.31 -65.36 59.08
C CYS A 130 11.77 -65.43 60.52
N LYS A 131 10.53 -64.98 60.79
CA LYS A 131 9.89 -65.15 62.11
C LYS A 131 9.16 -66.49 62.24
N ASP A 132 8.65 -67.02 61.14
CA ASP A 132 7.91 -68.30 61.12
C ASP A 132 8.86 -69.52 61.14
N GLU A 133 10.15 -69.36 60.84
CA GLU A 133 11.17 -70.44 60.94
C GLU A 133 11.78 -70.58 62.36
N HIS A 134 11.40 -69.74 63.33
CA HIS A 134 11.93 -69.76 64.70
C HIS A 134 10.91 -70.18 65.78
N VAL A 135 9.85 -70.89 65.42
CA VAL A 135 8.92 -71.56 66.36
C VAL A 135 8.86 -73.07 66.08
#